data_AF-A0A1V4IED2-F1
#
_entry.id   AF-A0A1V4IED2-F1
#
_cell.length_a   1.000
_cell.length_b   1.000
_cell.length_c   1.000
_cell.angle_alpha   90.00
_cell.angle_beta   90.00
_cell.angle_gamma   90.00
#
_symmetry.space_group_name_H-M   'P 1'
#
loop_
_entity.id
_entity.type
_entity.pdbx_description
1 polymer ?
#
loop_
_entity_poly.entity_id
_entity_poly.type
_entity_poly.pdbx_seq_one_letter_code
_entity_poly.pdbx_strand_id
1 'polypeptide(L)'
;MPAWLDNAVFYEIYPQSFMDTNSDGIGDIRGIIKKLDYIKELGCNAIWLNPCFTSPFADAGYDVSDYYTIAPRYGTNDDIKELFEKVHEKRMHIILDLVPGHTSTEHYWFKESMKASENKYTHRYIWTDNIWKDFKDVTSIAGCIRGISDRNGSCAVNFFSTQPALNYGFANPKEPWQFSVDSQEAIGTREAMKDVMRFWLKMGCDGFRVDMAGSLVKNDEGSKETIKLWQNFRSFMDKEFPEAALISEWGEPDK
;
A
#
# COMPACT_ATOMS: atom_id res chain seq x y z
N MET A 1 -9.03 6.07 18.33
CA MET A 1 -9.10 6.72 17.00
C MET A 1 -8.77 8.19 17.20
N PRO A 2 -8.05 8.83 16.27
CA PRO A 2 -7.69 10.24 16.41
C PRO A 2 -8.94 11.12 16.31
N ALA A 3 -9.05 12.10 17.21
CA ALA A 3 -10.27 12.90 17.39
C ALA A 3 -10.63 13.77 16.17
N TRP A 4 -9.67 14.05 15.30
CA TRP A 4 -9.93 14.85 14.09
C TRP A 4 -10.83 14.15 13.08
N LEU A 5 -10.89 12.80 13.09
CA LEU A 5 -11.76 12.02 12.21
C LEU A 5 -13.25 12.26 12.49
N ASP A 6 -13.63 12.58 13.73
CA ASP A 6 -15.03 12.75 14.14
C ASP A 6 -15.76 13.83 13.34
N ASN A 7 -15.02 14.80 12.79
CA ASN A 7 -15.55 15.90 12.00
C ASN A 7 -14.84 16.05 10.64
N ALA A 8 -14.19 14.98 10.16
CA ALA A 8 -13.45 15.01 8.90
C ALA A 8 -14.40 15.01 7.69
N VAL A 9 -14.15 15.92 6.77
CA VAL A 9 -14.76 15.98 5.44
C VAL A 9 -13.64 15.85 4.43
N PHE A 10 -13.52 14.65 3.85
CA PHE A 10 -12.46 14.31 2.91
C PHE A 10 -12.71 14.88 1.51
N TYR A 11 -11.62 15.34 0.89
CA TYR A 11 -11.53 15.62 -0.54
C TYR A 11 -10.51 14.64 -1.15
N GLU A 12 -10.99 13.76 -2.02
CA GLU A 12 -10.13 12.81 -2.73
C GLU A 12 -9.47 13.48 -3.94
N ILE A 13 -8.16 13.28 -4.10
CA ILE A 13 -7.38 13.84 -5.20
C ILE A 13 -6.67 12.70 -5.95
N TYR A 14 -7.00 12.56 -7.23
CA TYR A 14 -6.15 11.87 -8.19
C TYR A 14 -5.12 12.87 -8.75
N PRO A 15 -3.81 12.76 -8.38
CA PRO A 15 -2.83 13.82 -8.65
C PRO A 15 -2.75 14.21 -10.13
N GLN A 16 -2.74 13.20 -11.00
CA GLN A 16 -2.54 13.37 -12.44
C GLN A 16 -3.60 14.22 -13.14
N SER A 17 -4.83 14.32 -12.60
CA SER A 17 -5.92 15.05 -13.25
C SER A 17 -6.35 16.31 -12.49
N PHE A 18 -5.65 16.68 -11.41
CA PHE A 18 -6.08 17.79 -10.56
C PHE A 18 -5.63 19.16 -11.07
N MET A 19 -4.31 19.39 -11.18
CA MET A 19 -3.76 20.63 -11.71
C MET A 19 -2.30 20.45 -12.13
N ASP A 20 -2.01 20.69 -13.41
CA ASP A 20 -0.66 20.76 -13.97
C ASP A 20 -0.05 22.15 -13.74
N THR A 21 1.20 22.21 -13.29
CA THR A 21 1.95 23.47 -13.09
C THR A 21 3.18 23.65 -13.95
N ASN A 22 3.58 22.64 -14.72
CA ASN A 22 4.80 22.63 -15.54
C ASN A 22 4.51 22.47 -17.06
N SER A 23 3.24 22.36 -17.45
CA SER A 23 2.76 22.20 -18.82
C SER A 23 3.15 20.87 -19.50
N ASP A 24 3.41 19.81 -18.73
CA ASP A 24 3.66 18.47 -19.27
C ASP A 24 2.38 17.65 -19.51
N GLY A 25 1.21 18.20 -19.14
CA GLY A 25 -0.10 17.57 -19.29
C GLY A 25 -0.50 16.66 -18.12
N ILE A 26 0.29 16.59 -17.05
CA ILE A 26 0.07 15.78 -15.86
C ILE A 26 -0.02 16.69 -14.64
N GLY A 27 -1.07 16.50 -13.83
CA GLY A 27 -1.19 17.19 -12.56
C GLY A 27 -0.11 16.78 -11.57
N ASP A 28 0.37 17.74 -10.79
CA ASP A 28 1.54 17.58 -9.92
C ASP A 28 1.27 18.11 -8.49
N ILE A 29 2.19 17.81 -7.56
CA ILE A 29 2.06 18.19 -6.15
C ILE A 29 2.01 19.72 -5.98
N ARG A 30 2.74 20.47 -6.81
CA ARG A 30 2.72 21.93 -6.78
C ARG A 30 1.35 22.47 -7.17
N GLY A 31 0.66 21.78 -8.08
CA GLY A 31 -0.73 22.05 -8.43
C GLY A 31 -1.68 21.87 -7.25
N ILE A 32 -1.51 20.79 -6.50
CA ILE A 32 -2.28 20.54 -5.27
C ILE A 32 -2.06 21.67 -4.26
N ILE A 33 -0.80 22.07 -4.01
CA ILE A 33 -0.46 23.17 -3.10
C ILE A 33 -1.17 24.47 -3.52
N LYS A 34 -1.18 24.80 -4.81
CA LYS A 34 -1.86 26.00 -5.36
C LYS A 34 -3.38 25.99 -5.18
N LYS A 35 -3.99 24.83 -4.92
CA LYS A 35 -5.44 24.66 -4.82
C LYS A 35 -5.93 24.34 -3.41
N LEU A 36 -5.05 24.34 -2.41
CA LEU A 36 -5.45 24.11 -1.02
C LEU A 36 -6.48 25.13 -0.50
N ASP A 37 -6.42 26.40 -0.94
CA ASP A 37 -7.44 27.40 -0.58
C ASP A 37 -8.81 27.06 -1.16
N TYR A 38 -8.87 26.57 -2.40
CA TYR A 38 -10.11 26.10 -3.02
C TYR A 38 -10.71 24.92 -2.24
N ILE A 39 -9.89 23.93 -1.86
CA ILE A 39 -10.35 22.76 -1.08
C ILE A 39 -10.92 23.20 0.27
N LYS A 40 -10.25 24.15 0.93
CA LYS A 40 -10.71 24.70 2.21
C LYS A 40 -12.00 25.51 2.08
N GLU A 41 -12.10 26.35 1.06
CA GLU A 41 -13.30 27.15 0.76
C GLU A 41 -14.53 26.27 0.47
N LEU A 42 -14.31 25.10 -0.14
CA LEU A 42 -15.37 24.10 -0.34
C LEU A 42 -15.91 23.52 0.98
N GLY A 43 -15.14 23.64 2.07
CA GLY A 43 -15.50 23.14 3.40
C GLY A 43 -14.85 21.81 3.76
N CYS A 44 -13.99 21.26 2.90
CA CYS A 44 -13.20 20.07 3.20
C CYS A 44 -12.07 20.40 4.17
N ASN A 45 -11.78 19.50 5.09
CA ASN A 45 -10.73 19.67 6.11
C ASN A 45 -9.76 18.47 6.17
N ALA A 46 -9.91 17.50 5.28
CA ALA A 46 -9.00 16.40 5.09
C ALA A 46 -8.84 16.09 3.60
N ILE A 47 -7.65 15.65 3.19
CA ILE A 47 -7.35 15.23 1.82
C ILE A 47 -7.03 13.73 1.84
N TRP A 48 -7.62 12.98 0.92
CA TRP A 48 -7.13 11.65 0.56
C TRP A 48 -6.41 11.75 -0.78
N LEU A 49 -5.10 11.53 -0.77
CA LEU A 49 -4.30 11.52 -1.98
C LEU A 49 -4.20 10.08 -2.50
N ASN A 50 -4.69 9.83 -3.72
CA ASN A 50 -4.50 8.55 -4.42
C ASN A 50 -2.99 8.25 -4.60
N PRO A 51 -2.59 7.03 -5.02
CA PRO A 51 -1.19 6.64 -5.10
C PRO A 51 -0.31 7.67 -5.83
N CYS A 52 0.71 8.14 -5.13
CA CYS A 52 1.66 9.16 -5.61
C CYS A 52 3.11 8.67 -5.65
N PHE A 53 3.34 7.39 -5.34
CA PHE A 53 4.66 6.77 -5.30
C PHE A 53 5.13 6.34 -6.70
N THR A 54 6.43 6.09 -6.82
CA THR A 54 7.03 5.61 -8.07
C THR A 54 6.37 4.31 -8.51
N SER A 55 5.94 4.29 -9.76
CA SER A 55 5.12 3.23 -10.37
C SER A 55 5.33 3.23 -11.88
N PRO A 56 5.17 2.08 -12.57
CA PRO A 56 5.03 2.06 -14.03
C PRO A 56 3.65 2.55 -14.50
N PHE A 57 2.70 2.78 -13.60
CA PHE A 57 1.34 3.23 -13.87
C PHE A 57 0.53 2.26 -14.74
N ALA A 58 0.78 0.95 -14.65
CA ALA A 58 -0.05 -0.04 -15.34
C ALA A 58 -1.45 -0.14 -14.72
N ASP A 59 -1.58 0.23 -13.44
CA ASP A 59 -2.85 0.36 -12.73
C ASP A 59 -2.92 1.72 -12.02
N ALA A 60 -2.72 2.80 -12.78
CA ALA A 60 -2.89 4.18 -12.31
C ALA A 60 -2.11 4.56 -11.02
N GLY A 61 -0.99 3.86 -10.73
CA GLY A 61 -0.15 4.10 -9.56
C GLY A 61 -0.31 3.08 -8.44
N TYR A 62 -1.32 2.19 -8.48
CA TYR A 62 -1.51 1.13 -7.48
C TYR A 62 -0.44 0.03 -7.60
N ASP A 63 0.16 -0.15 -8.76
CA ASP A 63 1.35 -0.98 -8.97
C ASP A 63 2.63 -0.23 -8.54
N VAL A 64 2.90 -0.16 -7.23
CA VAL A 64 4.04 0.59 -6.66
C VAL A 64 5.38 -0.12 -6.89
N SER A 65 6.38 0.56 -7.47
CA SER A 65 7.74 0.04 -7.69
C SER A 65 8.77 0.57 -6.68
N ASP A 66 8.51 1.71 -6.04
CA ASP A 66 9.25 2.19 -4.86
C ASP A 66 8.33 3.02 -3.93
N TYR A 67 8.07 2.48 -2.73
CA TYR A 67 7.23 3.12 -1.72
C TYR A 67 7.85 4.37 -1.08
N TYR A 68 9.17 4.58 -1.17
CA TYR A 68 9.87 5.65 -0.46
C TYR A 68 10.09 6.90 -1.32
N THR A 69 9.68 6.85 -2.59
CA THR A 69 9.96 7.88 -3.58
C THR A 69 8.69 8.30 -4.29
N ILE A 70 8.36 9.59 -4.23
CA ILE A 70 7.30 10.19 -5.04
C ILE A 70 7.60 9.97 -6.53
N ALA A 71 6.56 9.63 -7.30
CA ALA A 71 6.69 9.46 -8.73
C ALA A 71 7.26 10.75 -9.35
N PRO A 72 8.35 10.69 -10.15
CA PRO A 72 8.97 11.88 -10.73
C PRO A 72 8.02 12.76 -11.55
N ARG A 73 6.93 12.18 -12.08
CA ARG A 73 5.87 12.93 -12.80
C ARG A 73 5.00 13.80 -11.91
N TYR A 74 5.00 13.58 -10.59
CA TYR A 74 4.24 14.37 -9.62
C TYR A 74 5.12 15.35 -8.84
N GLY A 75 6.44 15.14 -8.86
CA GLY A 75 7.42 15.97 -8.16
C GLY A 75 8.44 15.12 -7.40
N THR A 76 8.87 15.64 -6.25
CA THR A 76 9.90 15.07 -5.38
C THR A 76 9.37 14.82 -3.96
N ASN A 77 10.16 14.11 -3.14
CA ASN A 77 9.83 13.96 -1.71
C ASN A 77 9.83 15.31 -0.96
N ASP A 78 10.61 16.30 -1.40
CA ASP A 78 10.58 17.64 -0.81
C ASP A 78 9.28 18.36 -1.14
N ASP A 79 8.75 18.18 -2.36
CA ASP A 79 7.46 18.77 -2.75
C ASP A 79 6.31 18.22 -1.91
N ILE A 80 6.26 16.90 -1.67
CA ILE A 80 5.18 16.33 -0.85
C ILE A 80 5.32 16.69 0.63
N LYS A 81 6.56 16.82 1.13
CA LYS A 81 6.79 17.33 2.48
C LYS A 81 6.26 18.76 2.63
N GLU A 82 6.53 19.62 1.65
CA GLU A 82 5.95 20.98 1.63
C GLU A 82 4.42 20.94 1.55
N LEU A 83 3.84 20.02 0.78
CA LEU A 83 2.38 19.83 0.75
C LEU A 83 1.83 19.51 2.15
N PHE A 84 2.46 18.60 2.91
CA PHE A 84 2.04 18.29 4.28
C PHE A 84 2.07 19.55 5.17
N GLU A 85 3.19 20.28 5.15
CA GLU A 85 3.34 21.53 5.91
C GLU A 85 2.24 22.54 5.55
N LYS A 86 1.93 22.72 4.26
CA LYS A 86 0.91 23.66 3.78
C LYS A 86 -0.52 23.23 4.08
N VAL A 87 -0.80 21.93 4.07
CA VAL A 87 -2.07 21.38 4.52
C VAL A 87 -2.28 21.67 6.01
N HIS A 88 -1.25 21.44 6.83
CA HIS A 88 -1.30 21.67 8.27
C HIS A 88 -1.39 23.16 8.64
N GLU A 89 -0.70 24.06 7.93
CA GLU A 89 -0.83 25.52 8.09
C GLU A 89 -2.29 25.99 7.94
N LYS A 90 -3.05 25.28 7.10
CA LYS A 90 -4.48 25.55 6.87
C LYS A 90 -5.41 24.84 7.85
N ARG A 91 -4.87 24.10 8.83
CA ARG A 91 -5.59 23.26 9.80
C ARG A 91 -6.41 22.15 9.13
N MET A 92 -5.87 21.60 8.04
CA MET A 92 -6.41 20.44 7.36
C MET A 92 -5.50 19.23 7.61
N HIS A 93 -5.96 18.04 7.24
CA HIS A 93 -5.21 16.78 7.34
C HIS A 93 -5.02 16.19 5.94
N ILE A 94 -4.03 15.31 5.77
CA ILE A 94 -3.79 14.60 4.52
C ILE A 94 -3.35 13.15 4.79
N ILE A 95 -4.06 12.22 4.18
CA ILE A 95 -3.73 10.79 4.19
C ILE A 95 -3.28 10.35 2.80
N LEU A 96 -2.40 9.36 2.76
CA LEU A 96 -1.92 8.75 1.51
C LEU A 96 -2.64 7.43 1.26
N ASP A 97 -2.75 7.04 -0.01
CA ASP A 97 -3.12 5.66 -0.36
C ASP A 97 -1.95 4.71 -0.06
N LEU A 98 -2.20 3.73 0.81
CA LEU A 98 -1.29 2.63 1.08
C LEU A 98 -1.77 1.40 0.31
N VAL A 99 -0.89 0.85 -0.53
CA VAL A 99 -1.14 -0.40 -1.27
C VAL A 99 -0.30 -1.53 -0.70
N PRO A 100 -0.75 -2.21 0.36
CA PRO A 100 0.08 -3.18 1.08
C PRO A 100 -0.05 -4.61 0.54
N GLY A 101 -1.05 -4.90 -0.30
CA GLY A 101 -1.35 -6.28 -0.75
C GLY A 101 -0.45 -6.83 -1.83
N HIS A 102 0.20 -5.94 -2.59
CA HIS A 102 1.04 -6.29 -3.74
C HIS A 102 2.03 -5.15 -4.00
N THR A 103 3.01 -5.41 -4.87
CA THR A 103 3.86 -4.37 -5.46
C THR A 103 3.80 -4.48 -6.98
N SER A 104 4.41 -3.54 -7.71
CA SER A 104 4.75 -3.74 -9.11
C SER A 104 5.73 -4.91 -9.31
N THR A 105 5.69 -5.55 -10.49
CA THR A 105 6.75 -6.45 -10.96
C THR A 105 8.11 -5.74 -11.12
N GLU A 106 8.12 -4.41 -11.21
CA GLU A 106 9.36 -3.64 -11.27
C GLU A 106 9.98 -3.37 -9.89
N HIS A 107 9.26 -3.66 -8.80
CA HIS A 107 9.71 -3.40 -7.44
C HIS A 107 10.97 -4.20 -7.11
N TYR A 108 11.92 -3.57 -6.41
CA TYR A 108 13.20 -4.19 -6.06
C TYR A 108 13.01 -5.53 -5.31
N TRP A 109 12.09 -5.58 -4.34
CA TRP A 109 11.75 -6.81 -3.64
C TRP A 109 11.33 -7.94 -4.58
N PHE A 110 10.53 -7.66 -5.60
CA PHE A 110 10.08 -8.69 -6.54
C PHE A 110 11.22 -9.18 -7.43
N LYS A 111 12.01 -8.25 -7.96
CA LYS A 111 13.22 -8.58 -8.75
C LYS A 111 14.17 -9.48 -7.97
N GLU A 112 14.40 -9.21 -6.69
CA GLU A 112 15.21 -10.09 -5.84
C GLU A 112 14.52 -11.42 -5.52
N SER A 113 13.20 -11.41 -5.31
CA SER A 113 12.42 -12.62 -5.09
C SER A 113 12.40 -13.56 -6.30
N MET A 114 12.64 -13.05 -7.51
CA MET A 114 12.73 -13.83 -8.74
C MET A 114 14.10 -14.51 -8.96
N LYS A 115 15.10 -14.26 -8.11
CA LYS A 115 16.40 -14.93 -8.25
C LYS A 115 16.30 -16.40 -7.89
N ALA A 116 17.00 -17.26 -8.62
CA ALA A 116 17.06 -18.70 -8.35
C ALA A 116 17.74 -19.02 -7.02
N SER A 117 18.77 -18.25 -6.64
CA SER A 117 19.42 -18.35 -5.34
C SER A 117 18.58 -17.71 -4.24
N GLU A 118 18.39 -18.44 -3.15
CA GLU A 118 17.69 -17.92 -1.97
C GLU A 118 18.36 -16.67 -1.40
N ASN A 119 17.52 -15.73 -0.97
CA ASN A 119 17.91 -14.47 -0.36
C ASN A 119 16.78 -13.97 0.55
N LYS A 120 17.00 -12.86 1.24
CA LYS A 120 16.03 -12.30 2.21
C LYS A 120 14.67 -11.91 1.63
N TYR A 121 14.52 -11.81 0.30
CA TYR A 121 13.27 -11.48 -0.38
C TYR A 121 12.57 -12.69 -1.01
N THR A 122 13.20 -13.87 -1.03
CA THR A 122 12.69 -15.09 -1.69
C THR A 122 11.26 -15.45 -1.31
N HIS A 123 10.84 -15.20 -0.07
CA HIS A 123 9.49 -15.53 0.41
C HIS A 123 8.62 -14.30 0.71
N ARG A 124 9.05 -13.11 0.26
CA ARG A 124 8.28 -11.87 0.41
C ARG A 124 7.00 -11.85 -0.43
N TYR A 125 6.98 -12.65 -1.49
CA TYR A 125 5.82 -12.88 -2.35
C TYR A 125 5.37 -14.32 -2.24
N ILE A 126 4.14 -14.57 -2.64
CA ILE A 126 3.54 -15.90 -2.59
C ILE A 126 3.97 -16.67 -3.84
N TRP A 127 4.95 -17.56 -3.68
CA TRP A 127 5.42 -18.49 -4.71
C TRP A 127 5.00 -19.91 -4.38
N THR A 128 4.57 -20.66 -5.38
CA THR A 128 4.47 -22.12 -5.29
C THR A 128 5.85 -22.77 -5.42
N ASP A 129 5.92 -24.06 -5.10
CA ASP A 129 7.11 -24.91 -5.26
C ASP A 129 7.19 -25.60 -6.64
N ASN A 130 6.23 -25.33 -7.54
CA ASN A 130 6.17 -25.97 -8.86
C ASN A 130 5.43 -25.07 -9.86
N ILE A 131 6.01 -24.87 -11.05
CA ILE A 131 5.46 -23.98 -12.09
C ILE A 131 4.05 -24.36 -12.58
N TRP A 132 3.64 -25.63 -12.42
CA TRP A 132 2.34 -26.12 -12.84
C TRP A 132 1.24 -25.94 -11.78
N LYS A 133 1.60 -25.64 -10.52
CA LYS A 133 0.63 -25.33 -9.47
C LYS A 133 -0.05 -23.99 -9.75
N ASP A 134 -1.34 -23.93 -9.49
CA ASP A 134 -2.16 -22.71 -9.55
C ASP A 134 -2.68 -22.34 -8.15
N PHE A 135 -3.51 -21.30 -8.07
CA PHE A 135 -4.02 -20.73 -6.83
C PHE A 135 -5.55 -20.82 -6.72
N LYS A 136 -6.19 -21.77 -7.40
CA LYS A 136 -7.66 -21.85 -7.48
C LYS A 136 -8.37 -21.90 -6.12
N ASP A 137 -7.72 -22.53 -5.13
CA ASP A 137 -8.25 -22.67 -3.77
C ASP A 137 -7.67 -21.65 -2.79
N VAL A 138 -7.09 -20.55 -3.30
CA VAL A 138 -6.55 -19.46 -2.49
C VAL A 138 -7.43 -18.22 -2.64
N THR A 139 -8.04 -17.78 -1.54
CA THR A 139 -8.90 -16.59 -1.53
C THR A 139 -8.11 -15.33 -1.86
N SER A 140 -8.76 -14.38 -2.55
CA SER A 140 -8.18 -13.06 -2.86
C SER A 140 -6.87 -13.13 -3.66
N ILE A 141 -6.79 -14.10 -4.58
CA ILE A 141 -5.78 -14.22 -5.63
C ILE A 141 -6.52 -14.41 -6.95
N ALA A 142 -6.31 -13.49 -7.91
CA ALA A 142 -6.99 -13.55 -9.21
C ALA A 142 -6.28 -14.44 -10.23
N GLY A 143 -5.00 -14.77 -10.00
CA GLY A 143 -4.24 -15.58 -10.95
C GLY A 143 -2.79 -15.81 -10.55
N CYS A 144 -1.96 -16.12 -11.54
CA CYS A 144 -0.52 -16.26 -11.33
C CYS A 144 0.32 -15.83 -12.53
N ILE A 145 1.59 -15.55 -12.27
CA ILE A 145 2.63 -15.35 -13.27
C ILE A 145 3.54 -16.58 -13.32
N ARG A 146 3.93 -16.98 -14.53
CA ARG A 146 4.79 -18.14 -14.81
C ARG A 146 5.84 -17.77 -15.84
N GLY A 147 7.04 -18.37 -15.73
CA GLY A 147 8.09 -18.23 -16.75
C GLY A 147 8.75 -16.85 -16.83
N ILE A 148 8.55 -15.98 -15.84
CA ILE A 148 9.18 -14.64 -15.75
C ILE A 148 10.48 -14.62 -14.97
N SER A 149 10.91 -15.77 -14.43
CA SER A 149 11.96 -15.88 -13.43
C SER A 149 12.72 -17.19 -13.59
N ASP A 150 13.99 -17.19 -13.19
CA ASP A 150 14.88 -18.36 -13.21
C ASP A 150 14.60 -19.36 -12.07
N ARG A 151 13.79 -18.99 -11.07
CA ARG A 151 13.42 -19.91 -9.98
C ARG A 151 12.24 -20.81 -10.37
N ASN A 152 12.15 -21.97 -9.74
CA ASN A 152 10.96 -22.83 -9.86
C ASN A 152 9.76 -22.19 -9.12
N GLY A 153 8.56 -22.45 -9.62
CA GLY A 153 7.30 -21.97 -9.04
C GLY A 153 6.53 -21.01 -9.94
N SER A 154 5.29 -20.77 -9.55
CA SER A 154 4.41 -19.72 -10.06
C SER A 154 4.18 -18.69 -8.95
N CYS A 155 4.14 -17.41 -9.29
CA CYS A 155 3.87 -16.34 -8.32
C CYS A 155 2.40 -15.97 -8.35
N ALA A 156 1.75 -15.85 -7.19
CA ALA A 156 0.39 -15.36 -7.09
C ALA A 156 0.31 -13.88 -7.49
N VAL A 157 -0.81 -13.47 -8.09
CA VAL A 157 -1.14 -12.05 -8.30
C VAL A 157 -2.45 -11.70 -7.62
N ASN A 158 -2.54 -10.49 -7.07
CA ASN A 158 -3.78 -10.02 -6.45
C ASN A 158 -4.86 -9.83 -7.53
N PHE A 159 -4.59 -8.96 -8.51
CA PHE A 159 -5.52 -8.69 -9.62
C PHE A 159 -4.81 -8.72 -10.99
N PHE A 160 -3.93 -7.76 -11.26
CA PHE A 160 -3.24 -7.68 -12.54
C PHE A 160 -1.94 -8.46 -12.57
N SER A 161 -1.49 -8.87 -13.76
CA SER A 161 -0.20 -9.56 -13.95
C SER A 161 1.01 -8.72 -13.55
N THR A 162 0.83 -7.42 -13.37
CA THR A 162 1.84 -6.48 -12.87
C THR A 162 1.86 -6.38 -11.34
N GLN A 163 0.99 -7.10 -10.62
CA GLN A 163 0.75 -6.97 -9.18
C GLN A 163 1.01 -8.29 -8.41
N PRO A 164 2.25 -8.79 -8.36
CA PRO A 164 2.60 -9.94 -7.55
C PRO A 164 2.23 -9.73 -6.07
N ALA A 165 1.55 -10.72 -5.50
CA ALA A 165 0.98 -10.63 -4.16
C ALA A 165 2.06 -10.74 -3.08
N LEU A 166 2.05 -9.80 -2.12
CA LEU A 166 2.89 -9.83 -0.94
C LEU A 166 2.42 -10.92 0.03
N ASN A 167 3.37 -11.53 0.74
CA ASN A 167 3.11 -12.65 1.62
C ASN A 167 2.94 -12.19 3.08
N TYR A 168 1.68 -12.11 3.53
CA TYR A 168 1.32 -11.91 4.95
C TYR A 168 0.95 -13.23 5.67
N GLY A 169 1.12 -14.36 4.97
CA GLY A 169 0.81 -15.68 5.47
C GLY A 169 -0.60 -16.19 5.13
N PHE A 170 -0.79 -17.47 5.41
CA PHE A 170 -2.03 -18.22 5.27
C PHE A 170 -2.56 -18.53 6.67
N ALA A 171 -3.85 -18.31 6.91
CA ALA A 171 -4.48 -18.62 8.20
C ALA A 171 -4.47 -20.13 8.47
N ASN A 172 -4.65 -20.94 7.43
CA ASN A 172 -4.62 -22.40 7.48
C ASN A 172 -3.72 -22.97 6.37
N PRO A 173 -2.39 -23.01 6.56
CA PRO A 173 -1.47 -23.57 5.58
C PRO A 173 -1.73 -25.06 5.36
N LYS A 174 -1.94 -25.47 4.11
CA LYS A 174 -2.20 -26.86 3.70
C LYS A 174 -1.08 -27.45 2.83
N GLU A 175 -0.21 -26.60 2.32
CA GLU A 175 0.86 -26.96 1.40
C GLU A 175 2.23 -26.51 1.93
N PRO A 176 3.34 -27.20 1.59
CA PRO A 176 4.68 -26.84 2.07
C PRO A 176 5.15 -25.43 1.71
N TRP A 177 4.62 -24.86 0.61
CA TRP A 177 4.94 -23.51 0.15
C TRP A 177 4.08 -22.42 0.82
N GLN A 178 3.08 -22.79 1.61
CA GLN A 178 2.22 -21.86 2.34
C GLN A 178 2.82 -21.56 3.71
N PHE A 179 3.26 -20.32 3.90
CA PHE A 179 3.77 -19.86 5.18
C PHE A 179 2.61 -19.47 6.10
N SER A 180 2.67 -19.85 7.38
CA SER A 180 1.68 -19.41 8.37
C SER A 180 1.81 -17.89 8.63
N VAL A 181 0.76 -17.31 9.20
CA VAL A 181 0.76 -15.90 9.62
C VAL A 181 1.89 -15.56 10.60
N ASP A 182 2.29 -16.50 11.45
CA ASP A 182 3.36 -16.32 12.45
C ASP A 182 4.77 -16.66 11.94
N SER A 183 4.89 -17.03 10.66
CA SER A 183 6.19 -17.29 10.03
C SER A 183 7.09 -16.05 9.99
N GLN A 184 8.41 -16.26 9.98
CA GLN A 184 9.37 -15.16 9.92
C GLN A 184 9.24 -14.34 8.62
N GLU A 185 8.82 -15.01 7.55
CA GLU A 185 8.53 -14.46 6.23
C GLU A 185 7.34 -13.49 6.29
N ALA A 186 6.21 -13.93 6.85
CA ALA A 186 5.02 -13.11 7.03
C ALA A 186 5.26 -11.95 8.02
N ILE A 187 5.99 -12.18 9.12
CA ILE A 187 6.44 -11.12 10.04
C ILE A 187 7.31 -10.11 9.27
N GLY A 188 8.27 -10.58 8.46
CA GLY A 188 9.18 -9.73 7.71
C GLY A 188 8.48 -8.82 6.69
N THR A 189 7.39 -9.29 6.07
CA THR A 189 6.53 -8.46 5.21
C THR A 189 5.79 -7.40 6.02
N ARG A 190 5.18 -7.79 7.15
CA ARG A 190 4.48 -6.87 8.06
C ARG A 190 5.37 -5.74 8.55
N GLU A 191 6.56 -6.06 9.04
CA GLU A 191 7.51 -5.06 9.54
C GLU A 191 8.01 -4.14 8.42
N ALA A 192 8.27 -4.68 7.22
CA ALA A 192 8.67 -3.85 6.09
C ALA A 192 7.59 -2.85 5.66
N MET A 193 6.31 -3.23 5.76
CA MET A 193 5.21 -2.31 5.47
C MET A 193 5.04 -1.26 6.58
N LYS A 194 5.29 -1.61 7.85
CA LYS A 194 5.36 -0.63 8.94
C LYS A 194 6.51 0.37 8.73
N ASP A 195 7.65 -0.07 8.19
CA ASP A 195 8.76 0.83 7.86
C ASP A 195 8.36 1.86 6.79
N VAL A 196 7.62 1.43 5.76
CA VAL A 196 7.02 2.33 4.75
C VAL A 196 6.09 3.34 5.42
N MET A 197 5.16 2.88 6.27
CA MET A 197 4.24 3.77 6.98
C MET A 197 4.99 4.76 7.88
N ARG A 198 5.98 4.28 8.64
CA ARG A 198 6.80 5.09 9.53
C ARG A 198 7.55 6.19 8.78
N PHE A 199 8.04 5.90 7.58
CA PHE A 199 8.74 6.90 6.76
C PHE A 199 7.84 8.10 6.45
N TRP A 200 6.63 7.85 5.94
CA TRP A 200 5.69 8.91 5.57
C TRP A 200 5.06 9.61 6.79
N LEU A 201 4.75 8.87 7.85
CA LEU A 201 4.24 9.46 9.10
C LEU A 201 5.28 10.37 9.77
N LYS A 202 6.57 10.00 9.74
CA LYS A 202 7.66 10.88 10.20
C LYS A 202 7.84 12.11 9.33
N MET A 203 7.48 12.03 8.05
CA MET A 203 7.59 13.14 7.11
C MET A 203 6.43 14.14 7.26
N GLY A 204 5.25 13.67 7.70
CA GLY A 204 4.13 14.55 8.06
C GLY A 204 2.77 14.14 7.50
N CYS A 205 2.59 12.96 6.90
CA CYS A 205 1.23 12.52 6.58
C CYS A 205 0.43 12.18 7.86
N ASP A 206 -0.89 12.33 7.80
CA ASP A 206 -1.79 12.13 8.95
C ASP A 206 -2.38 10.72 9.01
N GLY A 207 -1.94 9.82 8.12
CA GLY A 207 -2.44 8.45 8.07
C GLY A 207 -2.54 7.90 6.65
N PHE A 208 -3.31 6.81 6.53
CA PHE A 208 -3.46 6.09 5.28
C PHE A 208 -4.90 5.64 5.03
N ARG A 209 -5.32 5.73 3.76
CA ARG A 209 -6.36 4.86 3.22
C ARG A 209 -5.68 3.57 2.80
N VAL A 210 -6.21 2.43 3.22
CA VAL A 210 -5.57 1.12 3.02
C VAL A 210 -6.32 0.35 1.95
N ASP A 211 -5.67 0.21 0.81
CA ASP A 211 -6.14 -0.57 -0.32
C ASP A 211 -6.20 -2.07 0.01
N MET A 212 -7.28 -2.71 -0.41
CA MET A 212 -7.60 -4.12 -0.23
C MET A 212 -7.31 -4.65 1.18
N ALA A 213 -7.61 -3.86 2.22
CA ALA A 213 -7.24 -4.15 3.60
C ALA A 213 -7.71 -5.55 4.06
N GLY A 214 -8.88 -5.99 3.62
CA GLY A 214 -9.46 -7.29 3.96
C GLY A 214 -8.82 -8.51 3.28
N SER A 215 -7.85 -8.33 2.37
CA SER A 215 -7.34 -9.38 1.47
C SER A 215 -5.94 -9.91 1.80
N LEU A 216 -5.28 -9.34 2.83
CA LEU A 216 -3.84 -9.54 3.04
C LEU A 216 -3.51 -10.97 3.48
N VAL A 217 -4.23 -11.51 4.46
CA VAL A 217 -4.07 -12.90 4.90
C VAL A 217 -4.90 -13.81 3.99
N LYS A 218 -4.27 -14.87 3.50
CA LYS A 218 -4.92 -15.81 2.57
C LYS A 218 -5.65 -16.92 3.32
N ASN A 219 -6.79 -17.34 2.79
CA ASN A 219 -7.65 -18.40 3.33
C ASN A 219 -8.11 -18.16 4.79
N ASP A 220 -8.38 -16.89 5.11
CA ASP A 220 -8.78 -16.41 6.45
C ASP A 220 -10.31 -16.26 6.54
N GLU A 221 -11.01 -17.39 6.63
CA GLU A 221 -12.46 -17.40 6.78
C GLU A 221 -12.91 -16.62 8.03
N GLY A 222 -13.76 -15.61 7.82
CA GLY A 222 -14.21 -14.72 8.89
C GLY A 222 -13.19 -13.65 9.29
N SER A 223 -12.11 -13.47 8.52
CA SER A 223 -11.15 -12.36 8.66
C SER A 223 -10.41 -12.30 10.00
N LYS A 224 -10.31 -13.41 10.75
CA LYS A 224 -9.78 -13.41 12.12
C LYS A 224 -8.31 -13.02 12.17
N GLU A 225 -7.50 -13.59 11.28
CA GLU A 225 -6.07 -13.30 11.22
C GLU A 225 -5.80 -11.92 10.60
N THR A 226 -6.65 -11.49 9.66
CA THR A 226 -6.62 -10.16 9.06
C THR A 226 -6.93 -9.08 10.10
N ILE A 227 -7.93 -9.30 10.96
CA ILE A 227 -8.24 -8.42 12.10
C ILE A 227 -7.03 -8.32 13.05
N LYS A 228 -6.44 -9.45 13.44
CA LYS A 228 -5.23 -9.45 14.30
C LYS A 228 -4.06 -8.73 13.63
N LEU A 229 -3.88 -8.92 12.33
CA LEU A 229 -2.87 -8.22 11.55
C LEU A 229 -3.08 -6.71 11.65
N TRP A 230 -4.29 -6.20 11.39
CA TRP A 230 -4.55 -4.76 11.48
C TRP A 230 -4.50 -4.22 12.91
N GLN A 231 -4.90 -5.00 13.92
CA GLN A 231 -4.69 -4.66 15.33
C GLN A 231 -3.19 -4.52 15.67
N ASN A 232 -2.33 -5.33 15.05
CA ASN A 232 -0.88 -5.22 15.20
C ASN A 232 -0.31 -3.96 14.53
N PHE A 233 -0.79 -3.59 13.33
CA PHE A 233 -0.46 -2.30 12.70
C PHE A 233 -0.96 -1.11 13.54
N ARG A 234 -2.20 -1.19 14.03
CA ARG A 234 -2.79 -0.16 14.90
C ARG A 234 -2.01 0.00 16.20
N SER A 235 -1.58 -1.09 16.84
CA SER A 235 -0.75 -1.05 18.05
C SER A 235 0.59 -0.34 17.83
N PHE A 236 1.21 -0.56 16.66
CA PHE A 236 2.41 0.17 16.26
C PHE A 236 2.13 1.69 16.14
N MET A 237 1.06 2.05 15.43
CA MET A 237 0.69 3.45 15.25
C MET A 237 0.28 4.11 16.57
N ASP A 238 -0.47 3.45 17.46
CA ASP A 238 -0.83 4.02 18.76
C ASP A 238 0.39 4.36 19.61
N LYS A 239 1.47 3.56 19.48
CA LYS A 239 2.71 3.76 20.21
C LYS A 239 3.57 4.89 19.63
N GLU A 240 3.66 4.98 18.30
CA GLU A 240 4.61 5.88 17.62
C GLU A 240 3.95 7.14 17.03
N PHE A 241 2.68 7.06 16.64
CA PHE A 241 1.90 8.05 15.89
C PHE A 241 0.41 8.05 16.33
N PRO A 242 0.10 8.39 17.59
CA PRO A 242 -1.25 8.23 18.15
C PRO A 242 -2.35 9.02 17.41
N GLU A 243 -1.98 10.13 16.77
CA GLU A 243 -2.91 10.97 16.00
C GLU A 243 -3.13 10.51 14.55
N ALA A 244 -2.40 9.48 14.10
CA ALA A 244 -2.49 9.02 12.72
C ALA A 244 -3.70 8.10 12.48
N ALA A 245 -4.38 8.30 11.35
CA ALA A 245 -5.55 7.55 10.94
C ALA A 245 -5.22 6.32 10.07
N LEU A 246 -6.05 5.29 10.17
CA LEU A 246 -6.15 4.21 9.18
C LEU A 246 -7.60 4.10 8.74
N ILE A 247 -7.83 4.14 7.43
CA ILE A 247 -9.17 4.00 6.84
C ILE A 247 -9.10 2.80 5.88
N SER A 248 -9.82 1.73 6.17
CA SER A 248 -9.82 0.52 5.34
C SER A 248 -10.71 0.68 4.11
N GLU A 249 -10.21 0.31 2.94
CA GLU A 249 -11.09 -0.07 1.83
C GLU A 249 -11.93 -1.30 2.22
N TRP A 250 -13.23 -1.25 1.91
CA TRP A 250 -14.19 -2.32 2.17
C TRP A 250 -14.17 -2.81 3.63
N GLY A 251 -14.11 -1.87 4.58
CA GLY A 251 -14.20 -2.18 5.99
C GLY A 251 -15.56 -2.77 6.38
N GLU A 252 -15.55 -3.81 7.21
CA GLU A 252 -16.74 -4.41 7.82
C GLU A 252 -16.69 -4.13 9.33
N PRO A 253 -17.09 -2.93 9.80
CA PRO A 253 -16.91 -2.51 11.19
C PRO A 253 -17.71 -3.34 12.21
N ASP A 254 -18.69 -4.13 11.75
CA ASP A 254 -19.52 -4.99 12.60
C ASP A 254 -18.88 -6.35 12.93
N LYS A 255 -17.72 -6.67 12.34
CA LYS A 255 -16.95 -7.90 12.60
C LYS A 255 -15.90 -7.72 13.69
#